data_AF-A0A4D9EYS3-F1
#
_entry.id   AF-A0A4D9EYS3-F1
#
_cell.length_a   1.000
_cell.length_b   1.000
_cell.length_c   1.000
_cell.angle_alpha   90.00
_cell.angle_beta   90.00
_cell.angle_gamma   90.00
#
_symmetry.space_group_name_H-M   'P 1'
#
loop_
_entity.id
_entity.type
_entity.pdbx_description
1 polymer ?
#
loop_
_entity_poly.entity_id
_entity_poly.type
_entity_poly.pdbx_seq_one_letter_code
_entity_poly.pdbx_strand_id
1 'polypeptide(L)'
;MQEEEADPNSIVTEYLQEKKKYEDLRKQQPKKGISREEQTLALLDQFKSKLTQAIADTPENEMSEPEVEDDEGWLSHVLQFEDRSRKVKDANMQDEDTFEIYDPRNPVNKRRREQSKRIMREKKERR
;
A
#
# COMPACT_ATOMS: atom_id res chain seq x y z
N MET A 1 50.56 1.87 15.53
CA MET A 1 49.12 1.73 15.26
C MET A 1 48.68 0.54 16.10
N GLN A 2 47.99 0.78 17.21
CA GLN A 2 47.45 -0.29 18.03
C GLN A 2 46.16 -0.77 17.35
N GLU A 3 46.18 -1.99 16.84
CA GLU A 3 44.99 -2.74 16.48
C GLU A 3 44.21 -3.02 17.77
N GLU A 4 43.02 -2.42 17.86
CA GLU A 4 42.08 -2.60 18.94
C GLU A 4 41.41 -3.96 18.73
N GLU A 5 41.81 -4.96 19.53
CA GLU A 5 41.12 -6.25 19.55
C GLU A 5 39.68 -6.01 20.03
N ALA A 6 38.72 -6.18 19.12
CA ALA A 6 37.30 -6.10 19.42
C ALA A 6 36.93 -7.20 20.43
N ASP A 7 36.71 -6.79 21.67
CA ASP A 7 36.25 -7.62 22.77
C ASP A 7 34.93 -8.32 22.35
N PRO A 8 34.83 -9.67 22.33
CA PRO A 8 33.64 -10.39 21.87
C PRO A 8 32.38 -10.11 22.71
N ASN A 9 32.54 -9.43 23.85
CA ASN A 9 31.47 -8.97 24.72
C ASN A 9 30.95 -7.55 24.39
N SER A 10 31.67 -6.73 23.62
CA SER A 10 31.28 -5.32 23.36
C SER A 10 29.92 -5.23 22.66
N ILE A 11 29.77 -5.86 21.49
CA ILE A 11 28.52 -5.85 20.71
C ILE A 11 27.36 -6.48 21.49
N VAL A 12 27.63 -7.55 22.23
CA VAL A 12 26.62 -8.23 23.06
C VAL A 12 26.16 -7.32 24.20
N THR A 13 27.08 -6.58 24.83
CA THR A 13 26.74 -5.62 25.89
C THR A 13 25.94 -4.43 25.37
N GLU A 14 26.31 -3.88 24.20
CA GLU A 14 25.56 -2.80 23.54
C GLU A 14 24.14 -3.25 23.21
N TYR A 15 23.99 -4.44 22.62
CA TYR A 15 22.68 -5.02 22.33
C TYR A 15 21.82 -5.20 23.59
N LEU A 16 22.40 -5.70 24.69
CA LEU A 16 21.68 -5.87 25.95
C LEU A 16 21.25 -4.52 26.56
N GLN A 17 22.10 -3.50 26.44
CA GLN A 17 21.78 -2.14 26.90
C GLN A 17 20.65 -1.52 26.06
N GLU A 18 20.71 -1.64 24.74
CA GLU A 18 19.65 -1.17 23.84
C GLU A 18 18.35 -1.91 24.09
N LYS A 19 18.38 -3.24 24.20
CA LYS A 19 17.21 -4.04 24.52
C LYS A 19 16.56 -3.56 25.82
N LYS A 20 17.35 -3.34 26.87
CA LYS A 20 16.85 -2.84 28.16
C LYS A 20 16.23 -1.45 28.02
N LYS A 21 16.88 -0.54 27.30
CA LYS A 21 16.37 0.81 27.01
C LYS A 21 15.00 0.74 26.35
N TYR A 22 14.85 -0.05 25.28
CA TYR A 22 13.57 -0.15 24.56
C TYR A 22 12.50 -0.92 25.35
N GLU A 23 12.87 -1.91 26.17
CA GLU A 23 11.93 -2.57 27.08
C GLU A 23 11.35 -1.59 28.11
N ASP A 24 12.18 -0.69 28.66
CA ASP A 24 11.74 0.31 29.62
C ASP A 24 10.88 1.39 28.96
N LEU A 25 11.23 1.84 27.75
CA LEU A 25 10.37 2.72 26.94
C LEU A 25 9.02 2.06 26.62
N ARG A 26 9.00 0.78 26.31
CA ARG A 26 7.76 0.04 26.01
C ARG A 26 6.84 -0.06 27.23
N LYS A 27 7.40 -0.12 28.45
CA LYS A 27 6.60 -0.11 29.68
C LYS A 27 5.97 1.26 29.98
N GLN A 28 6.61 2.34 29.52
CA GLN A 28 6.12 3.71 29.68
C GLN A 28 5.04 4.10 28.65
N GLN A 29 4.95 3.37 27.53
CA GLN A 29 3.92 3.60 26.53
C GLN A 29 2.51 3.40 27.14
N PRO A 30 1.58 4.35 26.93
CA PRO A 30 0.24 4.27 27.49
C PRO A 30 -0.47 3.02 27.02
N LYS A 31 -1.15 2.35 27.95
CA LYS A 31 -1.98 1.17 27.65
C LYS A 31 -3.20 1.60 26.82
N LYS A 32 -3.81 0.64 26.11
CA LYS A 32 -4.99 0.86 25.25
C LYS A 32 -6.06 1.70 25.97
N GLY A 33 -6.58 2.74 25.30
CA GLY A 33 -7.60 3.64 25.84
C GLY A 33 -7.32 5.10 25.49
N ILE A 34 -7.93 6.02 26.25
CA ILE A 34 -7.90 7.48 26.04
C ILE A 34 -6.47 8.05 26.01
N SER A 35 -5.57 7.54 26.84
CA SER A 35 -4.16 7.97 26.85
C SER A 35 -3.40 7.62 25.58
N ARG A 36 -3.85 6.61 24.81
CA ARG A 36 -3.30 6.32 23.47
C ARG A 36 -3.77 7.35 22.45
N GLU A 37 -5.02 7.80 22.54
CA GLU A 37 -5.57 8.81 21.64
C GLU A 37 -4.81 10.14 21.79
N GLU A 38 -4.60 10.61 23.02
CA GLU A 38 -3.81 11.81 23.31
C GLU A 38 -2.39 11.72 22.73
N GLN A 39 -1.72 10.57 22.88
CA GLN A 39 -0.41 10.35 22.27
C GLN A 39 -0.48 10.40 20.75
N THR A 40 -1.49 9.79 20.13
CA THR A 40 -1.65 9.82 18.67
C THR A 40 -1.96 11.21 18.14
N LEU A 41 -2.73 12.01 18.87
CA LEU A 41 -3.02 13.39 18.53
C LEU A 41 -1.76 14.26 18.64
N ALA A 42 -0.95 14.08 19.69
CA ALA A 42 0.33 14.77 19.81
C ALA A 42 1.28 14.46 18.64
N LEU A 43 1.37 13.19 18.22
CA LEU A 43 2.14 12.79 17.04
C LEU A 43 1.56 13.38 15.73
N LEU A 44 0.23 13.43 15.62
CA LEU A 44 -0.44 14.03 14.48
C LEU A 44 -0.18 15.54 14.39
N ASP A 45 -0.17 16.25 15.51
CA ASP A 45 0.11 17.69 15.53
C ASP A 45 1.58 18.00 15.18
N GLN A 46 2.51 17.14 15.61
CA GLN A 46 3.91 17.21 15.15
C GLN A 46 4.00 16.98 13.64
N PHE A 47 3.28 15.99 13.11
CA PHE A 47 3.25 15.72 11.68
C PHE A 47 2.68 16.90 10.89
N LYS A 48 1.54 17.46 11.32
CA LYS A 48 0.92 18.64 10.69
C LYS A 48 1.89 19.83 10.67
N SER A 49 2.59 20.09 11.77
CA SER A 49 3.56 21.19 11.86
C SER A 49 4.69 21.01 10.85
N LYS A 50 5.25 19.78 10.73
CA LYS A 50 6.28 19.45 9.73
C LYS A 50 5.75 19.58 8.30
N LEU A 51 4.52 19.12 8.05
CA LEU A 51 3.88 19.22 6.75
C LEU A 51 3.69 20.68 6.33
N THR A 52 3.16 21.53 7.21
CA THR A 52 2.99 22.96 6.92
C THR A 52 4.30 23.68 6.69
N GLN A 53 5.37 23.27 7.38
CA GLN A 53 6.70 23.81 7.16
C GLN A 53 7.22 23.40 5.78
N ALA A 54 7.11 22.12 5.40
CA ALA A 54 7.51 21.65 4.08
C ALA A 54 6.76 22.36 2.95
N ILE A 55 5.46 22.62 3.13
CA ILE A 55 4.65 23.39 2.17
C ILE A 55 5.15 24.84 2.07
N ALA A 56 5.48 25.49 3.19
CA ALA A 56 5.95 26.88 3.20
C ALA A 56 7.35 27.05 2.60
N ASP A 57 8.22 26.05 2.80
CA ASP A 57 9.59 26.04 2.28
C ASP A 57 9.64 25.72 0.77
N THR A 58 8.59 25.10 0.22
CA THR A 58 8.50 24.77 -1.22
C THR A 58 7.93 25.96 -2.00
N PRO A 59 8.66 26.54 -2.98
CA PRO A 59 8.15 27.66 -3.77
C PRO A 59 6.99 27.24 -4.67
N GLU A 60 5.92 28.07 -4.74
CA GLU A 60 4.69 27.79 -5.50
C GLU A 60 4.89 27.49 -7.00
N ASN A 61 6.07 27.81 -7.56
CA ASN A 61 6.38 27.71 -8.99
C ASN A 61 7.10 26.41 -9.39
N GLU A 62 7.41 25.51 -8.43
CA GLU A 62 7.97 24.17 -8.68
C GLU A 62 6.88 23.10 -8.84
N MET A 63 5.71 23.48 -9.34
CA MET A 63 4.68 22.56 -9.83
C MET A 63 5.05 21.94 -11.19
N SER A 64 6.32 22.03 -11.59
CA SER A 64 6.89 21.34 -12.73
C SER A 64 7.27 19.91 -12.34
N GLU A 65 6.94 18.94 -13.18
CA GLU A 65 7.38 17.55 -13.05
C GLU A 65 8.86 17.53 -12.64
N PRO A 66 9.21 16.94 -11.48
CA PRO A 66 10.60 16.83 -11.10
C PRO A 66 11.32 15.98 -12.16
N GLU A 67 12.37 16.53 -12.78
CA GLU A 67 13.19 15.82 -13.78
C GLU A 67 13.92 14.59 -13.19
N VAL A 68 13.84 14.39 -11.87
CA VAL A 68 14.49 13.34 -11.12
C VAL A 68 13.55 12.84 -10.02
N GLU A 69 13.34 11.52 -9.94
CA GLU A 69 12.68 10.87 -8.80
C GLU A 69 13.54 11.05 -7.54
N ASP A 70 13.38 12.20 -6.88
CA ASP A 70 13.92 12.39 -5.54
C ASP A 70 12.80 12.17 -4.52
N ASP A 71 13.03 11.30 -3.55
CA ASP A 71 12.04 10.81 -2.57
C ASP A 71 11.58 11.89 -1.57
N GLU A 72 11.99 13.14 -1.74
CA GLU A 72 11.90 14.20 -0.74
C GLU A 72 10.69 15.15 -0.95
N GLY A 73 10.15 15.24 -2.17
CA GLY A 73 9.11 16.22 -2.53
C GLY A 73 7.65 15.84 -2.19
N TRP A 74 7.41 14.62 -1.67
CA TRP A 74 6.03 14.11 -1.51
C TRP A 74 5.20 14.84 -0.43
N LEU A 75 5.85 15.50 0.53
CA LEU A 75 5.16 16.24 1.59
C LEU A 75 4.52 17.54 1.07
N SER A 76 5.11 18.20 0.08
CA SER A 76 4.56 19.42 -0.51
C SER A 76 3.74 19.15 -1.79
N HIS A 77 3.92 18.00 -2.42
CA HIS A 77 3.23 17.63 -3.65
C HIS A 77 1.71 17.49 -3.47
N VAL A 78 0.95 17.99 -4.45
CA VAL A 78 -0.52 17.86 -4.52
C VAL A 78 -0.88 16.83 -5.59
N LEU A 79 -1.64 15.80 -5.21
CA LEU A 79 -2.14 14.79 -6.15
C LEU A 79 -3.09 15.44 -7.17
N GLN A 80 -2.66 15.47 -8.44
CA GLN A 80 -3.46 15.92 -9.57
C GLN A 80 -3.58 14.78 -10.59
N PHE A 81 -4.80 14.46 -10.97
CA PHE A 81 -5.09 13.47 -11.99
C PHE A 81 -5.81 14.14 -13.15
N GLU A 82 -5.41 13.80 -14.37
CA GLU A 82 -6.22 14.07 -15.55
C GLU A 82 -7.52 13.26 -15.45
N ASP A 83 -8.66 13.85 -15.84
CA ASP A 83 -9.93 13.13 -15.91
C ASP A 83 -9.89 12.09 -17.04
N ARG A 84 -9.40 10.90 -16.70
CA ARG A 84 -9.42 9.74 -17.58
C ARG A 84 -10.75 9.02 -17.36
N SER A 85 -11.75 9.36 -18.18
CA SER A 85 -13.06 8.67 -18.20
C SER A 85 -12.99 7.18 -18.60
N ARG A 86 -11.78 6.65 -18.86
CA ARG A 86 -11.55 5.23 -19.12
C ARG A 86 -11.80 4.45 -17.84
N LYS A 87 -12.83 3.61 -17.86
CA LYS A 87 -13.07 2.61 -16.81
C LYS A 87 -11.83 1.71 -16.72
N VAL A 88 -11.02 1.92 -15.69
CA VAL A 88 -9.94 1.01 -15.34
C VAL A 88 -10.58 -0.33 -14.99
N LYS A 89 -9.95 -1.42 -15.42
CA LYS A 89 -10.42 -2.76 -15.09
C LYS A 89 -10.34 -2.94 -13.58
N ASP A 90 -11.48 -3.12 -12.93
CA ASP A 90 -11.53 -3.48 -11.52
C ASP A 90 -10.88 -4.86 -11.36
N ALA A 91 -9.87 -4.96 -10.49
CA ALA A 91 -9.15 -6.20 -10.23
C ALA A 91 -10.07 -7.32 -9.70
N ASN A 92 -11.23 -6.97 -9.13
CA ASN A 92 -12.22 -7.92 -8.65
C ASN A 92 -13.24 -8.33 -9.73
N MET A 93 -13.30 -7.63 -10.87
CA MET A 93 -14.18 -8.01 -11.97
C MET A 93 -13.54 -9.10 -12.82
N GLN A 94 -14.27 -10.19 -13.02
CA GLN A 94 -13.86 -11.27 -13.92
C GLN A 94 -13.96 -10.75 -15.37
N ASP A 95 -12.82 -10.65 -16.04
CA ASP A 95 -12.67 -10.17 -17.42
C ASP A 95 -12.51 -11.34 -18.43
N GLU A 96 -12.38 -11.03 -19.73
CA GLU A 96 -12.24 -11.99 -20.83
C GLU A 96 -11.04 -12.96 -20.67
N ASP A 97 -9.99 -12.54 -19.95
CA ASP A 97 -8.79 -13.35 -19.69
C ASP A 97 -8.82 -14.08 -18.33
N THR A 98 -9.94 -14.04 -17.61
CA THR A 98 -10.09 -14.73 -16.31
C THR A 98 -9.88 -16.23 -16.41
N PHE A 99 -10.26 -16.81 -17.55
CA PHE A 99 -10.22 -18.25 -17.78
C PHE A 99 -9.52 -18.54 -19.11
N GLU A 100 -8.55 -19.46 -19.06
CA GLU A 100 -7.86 -19.97 -20.24
C GLU A 100 -8.84 -20.45 -21.32
N ILE A 101 -8.45 -20.38 -22.59
CA ILE A 101 -9.34 -20.74 -23.73
C ILE A 101 -9.87 -22.18 -23.67
N TYR A 102 -9.15 -23.07 -22.98
CA TYR A 102 -9.53 -24.47 -22.78
C TYR A 102 -10.33 -24.69 -21.50
N ASP A 103 -10.50 -23.69 -20.64
CA ASP A 103 -11.28 -23.81 -19.41
C ASP A 103 -12.80 -23.88 -19.74
N PRO A 104 -13.55 -24.83 -19.19
CA PRO A 104 -15.00 -24.96 -19.41
C PRO A 104 -15.83 -23.75 -18.90
N ARG A 105 -15.26 -22.90 -18.04
CA ARG A 105 -15.84 -21.64 -17.54
C ARG A 105 -15.56 -20.46 -18.46
N ASN A 106 -14.65 -20.59 -19.43
CA ASN A 106 -14.39 -19.57 -20.42
C ASN A 106 -15.71 -19.13 -21.10
N PRO A 107 -15.95 -17.82 -21.28
CA PRO A 107 -17.16 -17.30 -21.91
C PRO A 107 -17.51 -17.97 -23.24
N VAL A 108 -16.52 -18.30 -24.07
CA VAL A 108 -16.70 -18.99 -25.36
C VAL A 108 -17.29 -20.39 -25.15
N ASN A 109 -16.70 -21.17 -24.24
CA ASN A 109 -17.15 -22.53 -23.94
C ASN A 109 -18.54 -22.54 -23.29
N LYS A 110 -18.82 -21.55 -22.44
CA LYS A 110 -20.15 -21.33 -21.85
C LYS A 110 -21.20 -21.04 -22.93
N ARG A 111 -20.92 -20.13 -23.87
CA ARG A 111 -21.84 -19.81 -24.99
C ARG A 111 -22.17 -21.06 -25.82
N ARG A 112 -21.16 -21.82 -26.22
CA ARG A 112 -21.34 -23.06 -27.00
C ARG A 112 -22.22 -24.07 -26.26
N ARG A 113 -21.95 -24.31 -24.98
CA ARG A 113 -22.71 -25.25 -24.15
C ARG A 113 -24.18 -24.85 -24.00
N GLU A 114 -24.47 -23.58 -23.72
CA GLU A 114 -25.85 -23.10 -23.55
C GLU A 114 -26.64 -23.14 -24.87
N GLN A 115 -25.99 -22.84 -26.01
CA GLN A 115 -26.60 -23.01 -27.33
C GLN A 115 -26.94 -24.47 -27.62
N SER A 116 -26.05 -25.42 -27.33
CA SER A 116 -26.34 -26.85 -27.51
C SER A 116 -27.51 -27.31 -26.63
N LYS A 117 -27.58 -26.85 -25.38
CA LYS A 117 -28.72 -27.14 -24.49
C LYS A 117 -30.02 -26.57 -25.03
N ARG A 118 -29.99 -25.34 -25.57
CA ARG A 118 -31.16 -24.70 -26.17
C ARG A 118 -31.68 -25.49 -27.38
N ILE A 119 -30.81 -25.86 -28.30
CA ILE A 119 -31.15 -26.67 -29.48
C ILE A 119 -31.74 -28.03 -29.06
N MET A 120 -31.16 -28.67 -28.05
CA MET A 120 -31.68 -29.93 -27.50
C MET A 120 -33.07 -29.79 -26.88
N ARG A 121 -33.34 -28.70 -26.16
CA ARG A 121 -34.66 -28.41 -25.58
C ARG A 121 -35.70 -28.16 -26.67
N GLU A 122 -35.39 -27.32 -27.66
CA GLU A 122 -36.28 -27.02 -28.78
C GLU A 122 -36.62 -28.29 -29.59
N LYS A 123 -35.65 -29.21 -29.78
CA LYS A 123 -35.90 -30.50 -30.44
C LYS A 123 -36.78 -31.44 -29.61
N LYS A 124 -36.68 -31.38 -28.28
CA LYS A 124 -37.52 -32.17 -27.37
C LYS A 124 -38.96 -31.66 -27.33
N GLU A 125 -39.16 -30.34 -27.36
CA GLU A 125 -40.49 -29.71 -27.37
C GLU A 125 -41.24 -29.91 -28.69
N ARG A 126 -40.51 -30.16 -29.80
CA ARG A 126 -41.10 -30.47 -31.12
C ARG A 126 -41.48 -31.94 -31.33
N ARG A 127 -41.22 -32.83 -30.36
CA ARG A 127 -41.57 -34.25 -30.39
C ARG A 127 -42.76 -34.52 -29.48
#